data_AF-A0A914V5N7-F1
#
_entry.id   AF-A0A914V5N7-F1
#
_cell.length_a   1.000
_cell.length_b   1.000
_cell.length_c   1.000
_cell.angle_alpha   90.00
_cell.angle_beta   90.00
_cell.angle_gamma   90.00
#
_symmetry.space_group_name_H-M   'P 1'
#
loop_
_entity.id
_entity.type
_entity.pdbx_description
1 polymer ?
#
loop_
_entity_poly.entity_id
_entity_poly.type
_entity_poly.pdbx_seq_one_letter_code
_entity_poly.pdbx_strand_id
1 'polypeptide(L)'
;MSAIVRIFLYPALALTAFGIFVTGLAHLLFCQTFFFAIPGLIDGIFVLIAAFHGIFLRYPNRCHFVLQCIATMLGFTLVILSVFELFCVRSDPQVTSTAGGVCYALEFRTGNLVKSCNDALGGIQSAALRSLKLTKSTAQQLISGTLVIFCSIQLLLCASLAWYSGVETKIRARAYHWQIPLGVAIIAFGCVHFVYCCTYYYIAFGVWAGVFILIQASVSWHTECKGVLARTLNVIGSAIGMALTAANGFGFFCWFSSIKSDQFAFKRHCQWRDDTYRYCYRSLEFSYPYIDWPKPYFDTEVSNLQFAAYASLLIGGLVQFALSLRSTFRR
;
A
#
# COMPACT_ATOMS: atom_id res chain seq x y z
N MET A 1 -17.20 -29.86 2.92
CA MET A 1 -15.82 -29.36 2.69
C MET A 1 -15.26 -28.65 3.94
N SER A 2 -15.47 -29.18 5.16
CA SER A 2 -15.08 -28.50 6.42
C SER A 2 -13.91 -29.12 7.19
N ALA A 3 -13.47 -30.34 6.85
CA ALA A 3 -12.34 -30.97 7.53
C ALA A 3 -10.99 -30.40 7.08
N ILE A 4 -10.77 -30.21 5.76
CA ILE A 4 -9.49 -29.73 5.22
C ILE A 4 -9.17 -28.31 5.72
N VAL A 5 -10.15 -27.40 5.68
CA VAL A 5 -10.00 -26.02 6.16
C VAL A 5 -9.64 -26.00 7.65
N ARG A 6 -10.33 -26.83 8.46
CA ARG A 6 -10.13 -26.84 9.91
C ARG A 6 -8.84 -27.52 10.34
N ILE A 7 -8.47 -28.60 9.67
CA ILE A 7 -7.33 -29.45 10.04
C ILE A 7 -6.01 -28.93 9.45
N PHE A 8 -6.04 -28.30 8.28
CA PHE A 8 -4.82 -27.86 7.60
C PHE A 8 -4.68 -26.34 7.52
N LEU A 9 -5.71 -25.61 7.09
CA LEU A 9 -5.55 -24.17 6.84
C LEU A 9 -5.37 -23.35 8.12
N TYR A 10 -6.18 -23.56 9.17
CA TYR A 10 -6.01 -22.78 10.40
C TYR A 10 -4.73 -23.12 11.18
N PRO A 11 -4.32 -24.39 11.33
CA PRO A 11 -3.03 -24.71 11.94
C PRO A 11 -1.85 -24.18 11.12
N ALA A 12 -1.90 -24.24 9.79
CA ALA A 12 -0.89 -23.63 8.93
C ALA A 12 -0.85 -22.11 9.09
N LEU A 13 -2.02 -21.46 9.22
CA LEU A 13 -2.10 -20.02 9.48
C LEU A 13 -1.49 -19.67 10.84
N ALA A 14 -1.79 -20.44 11.89
CA ALA A 14 -1.22 -20.23 13.22
C ALA A 14 0.31 -20.39 13.24
N LEU A 15 0.83 -21.42 12.55
CA LEU A 15 2.27 -21.63 12.43
C LEU A 15 2.95 -20.50 11.65
N THR A 16 2.33 -20.05 10.56
CA THR A 16 2.81 -18.89 9.77
C THR A 16 2.82 -17.62 10.60
N ALA A 17 1.74 -17.37 11.36
CA ALA A 17 1.61 -16.20 12.23
C ALA A 17 2.64 -16.21 13.37
N PHE A 18 2.92 -17.39 13.95
CA PHE A 18 4.01 -17.55 14.91
C PHE A 18 5.37 -17.26 14.27
N GLY A 19 5.60 -17.74 13.05
CA GLY A 19 6.78 -17.40 12.25
C GLY A 19 6.93 -15.88 12.09
N ILE A 20 5.87 -15.18 11.67
CA ILE A 20 5.85 -13.72 11.51
C ILE A 20 6.13 -13.00 12.82
N PHE A 21 5.55 -13.47 13.92
CA PHE A 21 5.81 -12.93 15.25
C PHE A 21 7.29 -13.06 15.64
N VAL A 22 7.88 -14.26 15.48
CA VAL A 22 9.30 -14.50 15.80
C VAL A 22 10.22 -13.70 14.88
N THR A 23 9.94 -13.66 13.58
CA THR A 23 10.71 -12.84 12.63
C THR A 23 10.52 -11.34 12.92
N GLY A 24 9.36 -10.92 13.41
CA GLY A 24 9.11 -9.56 13.89
C GLY A 24 9.93 -9.20 15.13
N LEU A 25 10.12 -10.14 16.07
CA LEU A 25 11.06 -9.96 17.19
C LEU A 25 12.50 -9.82 16.69
N ALA A 26 12.91 -10.67 15.74
CA ALA A 26 14.24 -10.57 15.13
C ALA A 26 14.42 -9.22 14.40
N HIS A 27 13.38 -8.72 13.73
CA HIS A 27 13.36 -7.42 13.05
C HIS A 27 13.66 -6.26 14.02
N LEU A 28 13.06 -6.30 15.22
CA LEU A 28 13.36 -5.37 16.32
C LEU A 28 14.78 -5.54 16.86
N LEU A 29 15.18 -6.77 17.17
CA LEU A 29 16.49 -7.06 17.76
C LEU A 29 17.65 -6.62 16.87
N PHE A 30 17.50 -6.78 15.56
CA PHE A 30 18.51 -6.41 14.56
C PHE A 30 18.32 -4.99 14.01
N CYS A 31 17.43 -4.18 14.59
CA CYS A 31 17.21 -2.77 14.25
C CYS A 31 17.01 -2.54 12.75
N GLN A 32 16.14 -3.33 12.15
CA GLN A 32 15.81 -3.26 10.74
C GLN A 32 15.06 -1.98 10.38
N THR A 33 15.07 -1.57 9.13
CA THR A 33 14.66 -0.21 8.69
C THR A 33 13.27 0.20 9.18
N PHE A 34 12.31 -0.73 9.16
CA PHE A 34 10.93 -0.51 9.63
C PHE A 34 10.64 -1.00 11.06
N PHE A 35 11.66 -1.22 11.88
CA PHE A 35 11.50 -1.80 13.24
C PHE A 35 10.55 -0.98 14.13
N PHE A 36 10.59 0.34 14.00
CA PHE A 36 9.83 1.29 14.84
C PHE A 36 8.30 1.14 14.71
N ALA A 37 7.80 0.65 13.57
CA ALA A 37 6.37 0.45 13.36
C ALA A 37 5.87 -0.86 13.99
N ILE A 38 6.79 -1.69 14.51
CA ILE A 38 6.50 -3.00 15.10
C ILE A 38 5.56 -3.85 14.21
N PRO A 39 5.64 -3.76 12.86
CA PRO A 39 4.52 -4.18 12.02
C PRO A 39 4.36 -5.71 12.01
N GLY A 40 5.46 -6.45 12.11
CA GLY A 40 5.45 -7.91 12.21
C GLY A 40 4.88 -8.46 13.51
N LEU A 41 5.10 -7.79 14.67
CA LEU A 41 4.51 -8.28 15.92
C LEU A 41 3.01 -8.05 15.95
N ILE A 42 2.56 -6.86 15.52
CA ILE A 42 1.13 -6.53 15.48
C ILE A 42 0.42 -7.51 14.55
N ASP A 43 0.93 -7.68 13.32
CA ASP A 43 0.35 -8.61 12.35
C ASP A 43 0.33 -10.06 12.87
N GLY A 44 1.47 -10.55 13.38
CA GLY A 44 1.57 -11.89 13.97
C GLY A 44 0.55 -12.15 15.09
N ILE A 45 0.36 -11.19 16.00
CA ILE A 45 -0.63 -11.30 17.08
C ILE A 45 -2.06 -11.33 16.51
N PHE A 46 -2.40 -10.39 15.62
CA PHE A 46 -3.75 -10.33 15.04
C PHE A 46 -4.09 -11.61 14.26
N VAL A 47 -3.14 -12.15 13.52
CA VAL A 47 -3.33 -13.36 12.71
C VAL A 47 -3.40 -14.60 13.61
N LEU A 48 -2.63 -14.66 14.70
CA LEU A 48 -2.78 -15.71 15.73
C LEU A 48 -4.19 -15.69 16.33
N ILE A 49 -4.70 -14.50 16.71
CA ILE A 49 -6.07 -14.35 17.21
C ILE A 49 -7.08 -14.87 16.16
N ALA A 50 -6.92 -14.47 14.90
CA ALA A 50 -7.79 -14.92 13.81
C ALA A 50 -7.73 -16.45 13.61
N ALA A 51 -6.54 -17.04 13.66
CA ALA A 51 -6.32 -18.47 13.51
C ALA A 51 -6.94 -19.26 14.67
N PHE A 52 -6.65 -18.89 15.93
CA PHE A 52 -7.23 -19.56 17.11
C PHE A 52 -8.75 -19.43 17.14
N HIS A 53 -9.28 -18.24 16.88
CA HIS A 53 -10.72 -18.06 16.75
C HIS A 53 -11.31 -18.98 15.68
N GLY A 54 -10.65 -19.11 14.52
CA GLY A 54 -11.05 -20.05 13.45
C GLY A 54 -11.01 -21.53 13.84
N ILE A 55 -10.01 -21.97 14.60
CA ILE A 55 -9.86 -23.37 15.07
C ILE A 55 -11.05 -23.78 15.94
N PHE A 56 -11.44 -22.95 16.90
CA PHE A 56 -12.53 -23.29 17.84
C PHE A 56 -13.91 -23.19 17.22
N LEU A 57 -14.07 -22.50 16.09
CA LEU A 57 -15.34 -22.42 15.38
C LEU A 57 -15.69 -23.74 14.67
N ARG A 58 -16.96 -24.15 14.80
CA ARG A 58 -17.53 -25.26 14.03
C ARG A 58 -17.90 -24.83 12.61
N TYR A 59 -18.30 -23.57 12.44
CA TYR A 59 -18.64 -22.93 11.16
C TYR A 59 -18.16 -21.47 11.17
N PRO A 60 -17.74 -20.90 10.03
CA PRO A 60 -17.33 -19.51 9.96
C PRO A 60 -18.51 -18.59 10.28
N ASN A 61 -18.25 -17.56 11.10
CA ASN A 61 -19.21 -16.51 11.42
C ASN A 61 -18.76 -15.17 10.83
N ARG A 62 -19.60 -14.12 10.93
CA ARG A 62 -19.28 -12.79 10.39
C ARG A 62 -18.04 -12.17 11.05
N CYS A 63 -17.83 -12.41 12.33
CA CYS A 63 -16.65 -11.94 13.05
C CYS A 63 -15.37 -12.54 12.45
N HIS A 64 -15.38 -13.85 12.18
CA HIS A 64 -14.26 -14.55 11.55
C HIS A 64 -13.97 -14.00 10.15
N PHE A 65 -15.00 -13.73 9.34
CA PHE A 65 -14.80 -13.07 8.04
C PHE A 65 -14.09 -11.72 8.18
N VAL A 66 -14.53 -10.87 9.11
CA VAL A 66 -13.91 -9.54 9.35
C VAL A 66 -12.47 -9.69 9.81
N LEU A 67 -12.18 -10.60 10.74
CA LEU A 67 -10.82 -10.87 11.21
C LEU A 67 -9.90 -11.31 10.07
N GLN A 68 -10.36 -12.21 9.19
CA GLN A 68 -9.58 -12.63 8.02
C GLN A 68 -9.35 -11.48 7.04
N CYS A 69 -10.34 -10.61 6.81
CA CYS A 69 -10.17 -9.41 5.98
C CYS A 69 -9.12 -8.45 6.56
N ILE A 70 -9.16 -8.20 7.88
CA ILE A 70 -8.16 -7.36 8.55
C ILE A 70 -6.76 -7.98 8.41
N ALA A 71 -6.63 -9.28 8.69
CA ALA A 71 -5.37 -10.02 8.54
C ALA A 71 -4.83 -10.03 7.11
N THR A 72 -5.71 -10.10 6.09
CA THR A 72 -5.31 -9.94 4.68
C THR A 72 -4.75 -8.55 4.41
N MET A 73 -5.36 -7.48 4.93
CA MET A 73 -4.89 -6.10 4.72
C MET A 73 -3.56 -5.83 5.43
N LEU A 74 -3.41 -6.31 6.67
CA LEU A 74 -2.15 -6.22 7.41
C LEU A 74 -1.05 -7.02 6.71
N GLY A 75 -1.32 -8.27 6.33
CA GLY A 75 -0.39 -9.12 5.59
C GLY A 75 0.05 -8.51 4.25
N PHE A 76 -0.88 -7.92 3.49
CA PHE A 76 -0.56 -7.21 2.25
C PHE A 76 0.39 -6.03 2.50
N THR A 77 0.11 -5.22 3.52
CA THR A 77 0.96 -4.09 3.91
C THR A 77 2.35 -4.57 4.31
N LEU A 78 2.43 -5.66 5.08
CA LEU A 78 3.69 -6.22 5.55
C LEU A 78 4.51 -6.86 4.42
N VAL A 79 3.87 -7.50 3.44
CA VAL A 79 4.54 -7.96 2.20
C VAL A 79 5.17 -6.78 1.48
N ILE A 80 4.44 -5.68 1.28
CA ILE A 80 4.99 -4.49 0.62
C ILE A 80 6.22 -3.98 1.37
N LEU A 81 6.10 -3.73 2.68
CA LEU A 81 7.19 -3.18 3.49
C LEU A 81 8.42 -4.11 3.50
N SER A 82 8.21 -5.42 3.65
CA SER A 82 9.31 -6.40 3.70
C SER A 82 9.98 -6.61 2.34
N VAL A 83 9.24 -6.53 1.22
CA VAL A 83 9.82 -6.55 -0.13
C VAL A 83 10.63 -5.29 -0.38
N PHE A 84 10.11 -4.11 -0.03
CA PHE A 84 10.83 -2.84 -0.16
C PHE A 84 12.13 -2.86 0.64
N GLU A 85 12.08 -3.34 1.88
CA GLU A 85 13.26 -3.47 2.71
C GLU A 85 14.27 -4.48 2.15
N LEU A 86 13.83 -5.69 1.77
CA LEU A 86 14.70 -6.70 1.20
C LEU A 86 15.40 -6.19 -0.06
N PHE A 87 14.67 -5.44 -0.88
CA PHE A 87 15.20 -4.82 -2.09
C PHE A 87 16.28 -3.77 -1.75
N CYS A 88 16.07 -2.95 -0.73
CA CYS A 88 17.05 -1.94 -0.31
C CYS A 88 18.26 -2.50 0.42
N VAL A 89 18.11 -3.57 1.21
CA VAL A 89 19.24 -4.26 1.85
C VAL A 89 20.13 -4.97 0.80
N ARG A 90 19.58 -5.33 -0.35
CA ARG A 90 20.31 -6.00 -1.44
C ARG A 90 20.94 -5.02 -2.44
N SER A 91 20.35 -3.84 -2.59
CA SER A 91 20.77 -2.88 -3.62
C SER A 91 21.95 -2.06 -3.12
N ASP A 92 23.04 -2.05 -3.88
CA ASP A 92 24.13 -1.08 -3.69
C ASP A 92 23.60 0.30 -4.11
N PRO A 93 23.77 1.38 -3.31
CA PRO A 93 23.23 2.71 -3.62
C PRO A 93 23.92 3.36 -4.83
N GLN A 94 23.66 2.85 -6.03
CA GLN A 94 23.99 3.52 -7.27
C GLN A 94 22.86 4.51 -7.63
N VAL A 95 23.23 5.79 -7.65
CA VAL A 95 22.39 6.98 -7.91
C VAL A 95 21.55 6.86 -9.19
N THR A 96 22.05 6.12 -10.20
CA THR A 96 21.46 6.04 -11.53
C THR A 96 20.30 5.05 -11.66
N SER A 97 20.05 4.24 -10.62
CA SER A 97 18.95 3.27 -10.62
C SER A 97 17.71 3.84 -9.93
N THR A 98 16.52 3.52 -10.45
CA THR A 98 15.23 3.81 -9.79
C THR A 98 15.17 3.28 -8.35
N ALA A 99 15.93 2.21 -8.09
CA ALA A 99 16.13 1.61 -6.77
C ALA A 99 16.91 2.51 -5.80
N GLY A 100 17.99 3.14 -6.28
CA GLY A 100 18.90 3.94 -5.45
C GLY A 100 18.21 5.13 -4.80
N GLY A 101 17.33 5.82 -5.53
CA GLY A 101 16.53 6.94 -5.00
C GLY A 101 15.65 6.54 -3.82
N VAL A 102 14.85 5.47 -3.97
CA VAL A 102 13.91 5.01 -2.96
C VAL A 102 14.63 4.45 -1.73
N CYS A 103 15.75 3.76 -1.92
CA CYS A 103 16.49 3.19 -0.80
C CYS A 103 17.27 4.23 -0.01
N TYR A 104 17.89 5.21 -0.68
CA TYR A 104 18.49 6.38 -0.02
C TYR A 104 17.45 7.14 0.81
N ALA A 105 16.28 7.34 0.21
CA ALA A 105 15.16 8.02 0.82
C ALA A 105 14.65 7.34 2.10
N LEU A 106 14.62 6.02 2.09
CA LEU A 106 14.26 5.23 3.26
C LEU A 106 15.36 5.31 4.33
N GLU A 107 16.61 5.06 3.94
CA GLU A 107 17.77 5.10 4.83
C GLU A 107 17.89 6.45 5.55
N PHE A 108 17.75 7.56 4.83
CA PHE A 108 17.83 8.91 5.40
C PHE A 108 16.77 9.14 6.48
N ARG A 109 15.52 8.74 6.22
CA ARG A 109 14.40 8.97 7.15
C ARG A 109 14.47 8.07 8.38
N THR A 110 15.01 6.86 8.25
CA THR A 110 15.08 5.89 9.35
C THR A 110 16.45 5.83 10.03
N GLY A 111 17.48 6.45 9.45
CA GLY A 111 18.88 6.28 9.85
C GLY A 111 19.15 6.64 11.31
N ASN A 112 18.57 7.74 11.80
CA ASN A 112 18.72 8.15 13.20
C ASN A 112 18.07 7.15 14.17
N LEU A 113 16.89 6.61 13.83
CA LEU A 113 16.21 5.59 14.63
C LEU A 113 17.00 4.29 14.65
N VAL A 114 17.46 3.83 13.48
CA VAL A 114 18.27 2.62 13.34
C VAL A 114 19.58 2.77 14.10
N LYS A 115 20.24 3.93 14.03
CA LYS A 115 21.47 4.22 14.80
C LYS A 115 21.22 4.15 16.30
N SER A 116 20.19 4.87 16.80
CA SER A 116 19.84 4.83 18.23
C SER A 116 19.51 3.41 18.71
N CYS A 117 18.83 2.60 17.90
CA CYS A 117 18.54 1.21 18.22
C CYS A 117 19.81 0.35 18.25
N ASN A 118 20.72 0.53 17.28
CA ASN A 118 22.01 -0.16 17.25
C ASN A 118 22.88 0.22 18.45
N ASP A 119 22.84 1.48 18.90
CA ASP A 119 23.56 1.93 20.09
C ASP A 119 23.01 1.25 21.36
N ALA A 120 21.69 1.03 21.43
CA ALA A 120 21.05 0.36 22.57
C ALA A 120 21.22 -1.18 22.56
N LEU A 121 21.10 -1.82 21.40
CA LEU A 121 21.07 -3.30 21.27
C LEU A 121 22.39 -3.89 20.74
N GLY A 122 23.38 -3.07 20.40
CA GLY A 122 24.61 -3.50 19.73
C GLY A 122 25.37 -4.60 20.48
N GLY A 123 25.38 -4.57 21.81
CA GLY A 123 25.95 -5.63 22.64
C GLY A 123 25.29 -6.99 22.39
N ILE A 124 23.96 -7.04 22.47
CA ILE A 124 23.15 -8.26 22.25
C ILE A 124 23.29 -8.73 20.80
N GLN A 125 23.22 -7.80 19.84
CA GLN A 125 23.39 -8.11 18.42
C GLN A 125 24.74 -8.75 18.14
N SER A 126 25.82 -8.18 18.68
CA SER A 126 27.17 -8.71 18.46
C SER A 126 27.36 -10.11 19.06
N ALA A 127 26.77 -10.37 20.22
CA ALA A 127 26.78 -11.70 20.85
C ALA A 127 26.01 -12.73 20.00
N ALA A 128 24.81 -12.36 19.52
CA ALA A 128 23.99 -13.22 18.66
C ALA A 128 24.68 -13.51 17.31
N LEU A 129 25.25 -12.49 16.66
CA LEU A 129 25.98 -12.64 15.40
C LEU A 129 27.22 -13.55 15.54
N ARG A 130 27.97 -13.42 16.64
CA ARG A 130 29.11 -14.31 16.92
C ARG A 130 28.68 -15.75 17.15
N SER A 131 27.60 -15.96 17.91
CA SER A 131 27.07 -17.30 18.17
C SER A 131 26.60 -18.00 16.90
N LEU A 132 25.93 -17.26 16.00
CA LEU A 132 25.39 -17.77 14.74
C LEU A 132 26.43 -17.78 13.60
N LYS A 133 27.63 -17.21 13.80
CA LYS A 133 28.66 -17.00 12.77
C LYS A 133 28.13 -16.27 11.53
N LEU A 134 27.25 -15.28 11.74
CA LEU A 134 26.64 -14.48 10.67
C LEU A 134 27.23 -13.07 10.64
N THR A 135 27.29 -12.47 9.46
CA THR A 135 27.49 -11.02 9.30
C THR A 135 26.16 -10.29 9.48
N LYS A 136 26.22 -9.00 9.85
CA LYS A 136 25.02 -8.18 10.02
C LYS A 136 24.17 -8.12 8.75
N SER A 137 24.79 -7.89 7.59
CA SER A 137 24.10 -7.83 6.29
C SER A 137 23.39 -9.14 5.94
N THR A 138 24.05 -10.28 6.15
CA THR A 138 23.44 -11.61 5.90
C THR A 138 22.27 -11.88 6.85
N ALA A 139 22.40 -11.50 8.13
CA ALA A 139 21.30 -11.62 9.09
C ALA A 139 20.09 -10.76 8.67
N GLN A 140 20.33 -9.51 8.26
CA GLN A 140 19.27 -8.59 7.81
C GLN A 140 18.55 -9.10 6.54
N GLN A 141 19.31 -9.65 5.58
CA GLN A 141 18.72 -10.28 4.39
C GLN A 141 17.89 -11.51 4.74
N LEU A 142 18.39 -12.36 5.64
CA LEU A 142 17.68 -13.56 6.08
C LEU A 142 16.36 -13.20 6.78
N ILE A 143 16.38 -12.23 7.70
CA ILE A 143 15.19 -11.78 8.43
C ILE A 143 14.16 -11.18 7.47
N SER A 144 14.58 -10.27 6.59
CA SER A 144 13.66 -9.62 5.65
C SER A 144 13.11 -10.62 4.63
N GLY A 145 13.96 -11.51 4.11
CA GLY A 145 13.57 -12.55 3.17
C GLY A 145 12.60 -13.58 3.77
N THR A 146 12.87 -14.04 4.99
CA THR A 146 11.95 -14.95 5.70
C THR A 146 10.62 -14.27 6.01
N LEU A 147 10.63 -12.98 6.36
CA LEU A 147 9.42 -12.20 6.58
C LEU A 147 8.58 -12.11 5.29
N VAL A 148 9.18 -11.80 4.14
CA VAL A 148 8.48 -11.78 2.84
C VAL A 148 7.79 -13.11 2.58
N ILE A 149 8.48 -14.23 2.80
CA ILE A 149 7.94 -15.58 2.57
C ILE A 149 6.73 -15.82 3.47
N PHE A 150 6.88 -15.64 4.79
CA PHE A 150 5.77 -15.88 5.72
C PHE A 150 4.58 -14.95 5.46
N CYS A 151 4.81 -13.67 5.19
CA CYS A 151 3.74 -12.71 4.92
C CYS A 151 3.02 -13.03 3.60
N SER A 152 3.74 -13.52 2.59
CA SER A 152 3.14 -13.97 1.32
C SER A 152 2.25 -15.19 1.53
N ILE A 153 2.72 -16.17 2.33
CA ILE A 153 1.92 -17.35 2.70
C ILE A 153 0.69 -16.93 3.50
N GLN A 154 0.84 -16.06 4.50
CA GLN A 154 -0.28 -15.51 5.28
C GLN A 154 -1.29 -14.84 4.36
N LEU A 155 -0.85 -13.97 3.44
CA LEU A 155 -1.73 -13.24 2.54
C LEU A 155 -2.61 -14.22 1.73
N LEU A 156 -2.01 -15.27 1.19
CA LEU A 156 -2.72 -16.31 0.45
C LEU A 156 -3.70 -17.10 1.33
N LEU A 157 -3.28 -17.49 2.53
CA LEU A 157 -4.12 -18.23 3.48
C LEU A 157 -5.31 -17.38 3.95
N CYS A 158 -5.07 -16.16 4.42
CA CYS A 158 -6.12 -15.25 4.87
C CYS A 158 -7.07 -14.85 3.75
N ALA A 159 -6.57 -14.57 2.54
CA ALA A 159 -7.45 -14.27 1.40
C ALA A 159 -8.35 -15.46 1.06
N SER A 160 -7.80 -16.67 1.06
CA SER A 160 -8.56 -17.92 0.82
C SER A 160 -9.60 -18.17 1.91
N LEU A 161 -9.23 -17.94 3.18
CA LEU A 161 -10.13 -18.10 4.33
C LEU A 161 -11.20 -17.01 4.40
N ALA A 162 -10.89 -15.78 4.00
CA ALA A 162 -11.85 -14.68 3.86
C ALA A 162 -12.86 -15.00 2.76
N TRP A 163 -12.38 -15.49 1.61
CA TRP A 163 -13.25 -15.95 0.52
C TRP A 163 -14.17 -17.08 0.98
N TYR A 164 -13.61 -18.12 1.59
CA TYR A 164 -14.37 -19.25 2.14
C TYR A 164 -15.43 -18.78 3.14
N SER A 165 -15.03 -17.95 4.11
CA SER A 165 -15.93 -17.42 5.12
C SER A 165 -17.04 -16.58 4.50
N GLY A 166 -16.75 -15.79 3.47
CA GLY A 166 -17.74 -14.98 2.76
C GLY A 166 -18.79 -15.82 2.04
N VAL A 167 -18.38 -16.91 1.40
CA VAL A 167 -19.28 -17.86 0.72
C VAL A 167 -20.19 -18.55 1.72
N GLU A 168 -19.64 -19.11 2.79
CA GLU A 168 -20.39 -19.87 3.81
C GLU A 168 -21.38 -18.99 4.58
N THR A 169 -20.96 -17.77 4.96
CA THR A 169 -21.82 -16.82 5.68
C THR A 169 -22.80 -16.10 4.76
N LYS A 170 -22.77 -16.38 3.45
CA LYS A 170 -23.59 -15.75 2.41
C LYS A 170 -23.54 -14.21 2.49
N ILE A 171 -22.38 -13.64 2.84
CA ILE A 171 -22.20 -12.19 2.92
C ILE A 171 -22.34 -11.63 1.50
N ARG A 172 -23.40 -10.85 1.29
CA ARG A 172 -23.60 -10.12 0.04
C ARG A 172 -22.75 -8.86 0.05
N ALA A 173 -21.48 -8.98 -0.33
CA ALA A 173 -20.62 -7.83 -0.59
C ALA A 173 -21.18 -7.02 -1.78
N ARG A 174 -21.94 -5.97 -1.47
CA ARG A 174 -22.44 -5.00 -2.45
C ARG A 174 -21.33 -4.02 -2.85
N ALA A 175 -21.47 -3.39 -4.03
CA ALA A 175 -20.44 -2.52 -4.59
C ALA A 175 -20.03 -1.35 -3.67
N TYR A 176 -20.96 -0.76 -2.92
CA TYR A 176 -20.63 0.33 -1.99
C TYR A 176 -19.67 -0.08 -0.86
N HIS A 177 -19.61 -1.36 -0.47
CA HIS A 177 -18.61 -1.83 0.52
C HIS A 177 -17.18 -1.75 -0.04
N TRP A 178 -17.02 -1.90 -1.36
CA TRP A 178 -15.73 -1.76 -2.04
C TRP A 178 -15.42 -0.31 -2.38
N GLN A 179 -16.43 0.54 -2.53
CA GLN A 179 -16.26 1.97 -2.80
C GLN A 179 -15.70 2.73 -1.59
N ILE A 180 -16.01 2.33 -0.35
CA ILE A 180 -15.45 2.97 0.86
C ILE A 180 -13.91 2.86 0.89
N PRO A 181 -13.30 1.66 0.92
CA PRO A 181 -11.85 1.54 0.96
C PRO A 181 -11.19 2.13 -0.30
N LEU A 182 -11.85 2.02 -1.47
CA LEU A 182 -11.39 2.65 -2.70
C LEU A 182 -11.36 4.18 -2.59
N GLY A 183 -12.40 4.80 -2.02
CA GLY A 183 -12.47 6.24 -1.80
C GLY A 183 -11.36 6.72 -0.88
N VAL A 184 -11.12 6.02 0.24
CA VAL A 184 -10.00 6.32 1.15
C VAL A 184 -8.65 6.22 0.43
N ALA A 185 -8.43 5.15 -0.35
CA ALA A 185 -7.20 4.98 -1.12
C ALA A 185 -7.01 6.10 -2.17
N ILE A 186 -8.07 6.47 -2.90
CA ILE A 186 -8.02 7.57 -3.89
C ILE A 186 -7.74 8.91 -3.21
N ILE A 187 -8.27 9.17 -2.00
CA ILE A 187 -7.91 10.37 -1.23
C ILE A 187 -6.42 10.35 -0.90
N ALA A 188 -5.90 9.24 -0.36
CA ALA A 188 -4.49 9.12 0.02
C ALA A 188 -3.55 9.36 -1.18
N PHE A 189 -3.78 8.67 -2.30
CA PHE A 189 -3.00 8.90 -3.53
C PHE A 189 -3.27 10.27 -4.17
N GLY A 190 -4.45 10.84 -3.98
CA GLY A 190 -4.77 12.22 -4.38
C GLY A 190 -3.95 13.25 -3.60
N CYS A 191 -3.72 13.02 -2.31
CA CYS A 191 -2.82 13.85 -1.50
C CYS A 191 -1.37 13.70 -1.97
N VAL A 192 -0.90 12.49 -2.28
CA VAL A 192 0.43 12.28 -2.87
C VAL A 192 0.54 13.02 -4.21
N HIS A 193 -0.45 12.87 -5.09
CA HIS A 193 -0.52 13.60 -6.36
C HIS A 193 -0.46 15.12 -6.18
N PHE A 194 -1.09 15.65 -5.13
CA PHE A 194 -1.06 17.07 -4.79
C PHE A 194 0.33 17.53 -4.31
N VAL A 195 0.90 16.82 -3.33
CA VAL A 195 2.17 17.17 -2.67
C VAL A 195 3.35 17.05 -3.64
N TYR A 196 3.37 16.03 -4.49
CA TYR A 196 4.48 15.77 -5.42
C TYR A 196 4.30 16.44 -6.78
N CYS A 197 3.54 17.54 -6.85
CA CYS A 197 3.47 18.42 -8.01
C CYS A 197 3.10 17.70 -9.32
N CYS A 198 2.26 16.66 -9.26
CA CYS A 198 1.83 15.93 -10.45
C CYS A 198 1.06 16.83 -11.45
N THR A 199 0.91 16.37 -12.69
CA THR A 199 0.18 17.07 -13.74
C THR A 199 -1.24 17.37 -13.26
N TYR A 200 -1.65 18.64 -13.30
CA TYR A 200 -2.93 19.15 -12.78
C TYR A 200 -3.09 19.09 -11.25
N TYR A 201 -2.00 19.03 -10.47
CA TYR A 201 -2.07 18.94 -9.00
C TYR A 201 -2.93 20.05 -8.37
N TYR A 202 -2.87 21.27 -8.89
CA TYR A 202 -3.59 22.45 -8.36
C TYR A 202 -5.12 22.32 -8.38
N ILE A 203 -5.68 21.36 -9.12
CA ILE A 203 -7.12 21.08 -9.14
C ILE A 203 -7.53 20.20 -7.93
N ALA A 204 -6.57 19.48 -7.33
CA ALA A 204 -6.81 18.48 -6.29
C ALA A 204 -7.88 17.44 -6.68
N PHE A 205 -7.98 17.12 -7.98
CA PHE A 205 -9.08 16.33 -8.53
C PHE A 205 -9.19 14.94 -7.90
N GLY A 206 -8.06 14.27 -7.64
CA GLY A 206 -8.05 12.97 -6.96
C GLY A 206 -8.67 13.03 -5.56
N VAL A 207 -8.40 14.08 -4.78
CA VAL A 207 -8.97 14.26 -3.44
C VAL A 207 -10.48 14.45 -3.52
N TRP A 208 -10.94 15.35 -4.38
CA TRP A 208 -12.38 15.59 -4.59
C TRP A 208 -13.12 14.36 -5.10
N ALA A 209 -12.52 13.61 -6.02
CA ALA A 209 -13.06 12.35 -6.50
C ALA A 209 -13.20 11.34 -5.35
N GLY A 210 -12.16 11.19 -4.53
CA GLY A 210 -12.19 10.30 -3.36
C GLY A 210 -13.28 10.67 -2.34
N VAL A 211 -13.44 11.97 -2.02
CA VAL A 211 -14.52 12.45 -1.14
C VAL A 211 -15.90 12.15 -1.73
N PHE A 212 -16.08 12.39 -3.03
CA PHE A 212 -17.34 12.06 -3.71
C PHE A 212 -17.66 10.57 -3.63
N ILE A 213 -16.66 9.70 -3.81
CA ILE A 213 -16.85 8.24 -3.73
C ILE A 213 -17.32 7.82 -2.34
N LEU A 214 -16.79 8.44 -1.28
CA LEU A 214 -17.26 8.20 0.09
C LEU A 214 -18.73 8.62 0.26
N ILE A 215 -19.10 9.81 -0.21
CA ILE A 215 -20.48 10.29 -0.18
C ILE A 215 -21.41 9.33 -0.95
N GLN A 216 -21.02 8.95 -2.17
CA GLN A 216 -21.75 8.00 -3.01
C GLN A 216 -21.94 6.66 -2.30
N ALA A 217 -20.90 6.15 -1.65
CA ALA A 217 -20.94 4.90 -0.92
C ALA A 217 -21.87 4.97 0.31
N SER A 218 -21.79 6.06 1.09
CA SER A 218 -22.66 6.30 2.25
C SER A 218 -24.13 6.41 1.86
N VAL A 219 -24.46 7.15 0.79
CA VAL A 219 -25.83 7.25 0.29
C VAL A 219 -26.32 5.90 -0.24
N SER A 220 -25.48 5.20 -1.02
CA SER A 220 -25.82 3.87 -1.56
C SER A 220 -26.01 2.82 -0.46
N TRP A 221 -25.28 2.93 0.65
CA TRP A 221 -25.51 2.12 1.84
C TRP A 221 -26.88 2.45 2.44
N HIS A 222 -27.13 3.73 2.74
CA HIS A 222 -28.35 4.15 3.45
C HIS A 222 -29.62 3.83 2.66
N THR A 223 -29.60 3.99 1.34
CA THR A 223 -30.77 3.71 0.49
C THR A 223 -30.79 2.28 -0.05
N GLU A 224 -29.85 1.43 0.35
CA GLU A 224 -29.69 0.07 -0.19
C GLU A 224 -29.57 0.01 -1.72
N CYS A 225 -28.97 1.03 -2.34
CA CYS A 225 -28.90 1.25 -3.80
C CYS A 225 -30.28 1.46 -4.47
N LYS A 226 -31.34 1.70 -3.70
CA LYS A 226 -32.67 2.03 -4.22
C LYS A 226 -32.85 3.54 -4.31
N GLY A 227 -33.76 3.95 -5.20
CA GLY A 227 -34.16 5.35 -5.38
C GLY A 227 -33.38 6.09 -6.49
N VAL A 228 -33.96 7.21 -6.92
CA VAL A 228 -33.41 8.04 -8.00
C VAL A 228 -32.08 8.66 -7.60
N LEU A 229 -31.96 9.17 -6.37
CA LEU A 229 -30.75 9.83 -5.87
C LEU A 229 -29.53 8.90 -5.92
N ALA A 230 -29.64 7.67 -5.43
CA ALA A 230 -28.54 6.72 -5.45
C ALA A 230 -28.13 6.35 -6.89
N ARG A 231 -29.09 6.19 -7.81
CA ARG A 231 -28.79 5.94 -9.23
C ARG A 231 -28.07 7.12 -9.87
N THR A 232 -28.53 8.35 -9.63
CA THR A 232 -27.89 9.57 -10.12
C THR A 232 -26.45 9.69 -9.62
N LEU A 233 -26.21 9.46 -8.32
CA LEU A 233 -24.86 9.49 -7.75
C LEU A 233 -23.96 8.39 -8.35
N ASN A 234 -24.49 7.22 -8.67
CA ASN A 234 -23.71 6.17 -9.34
C ASN A 234 -23.40 6.51 -10.81
N VAL A 235 -24.29 7.20 -11.53
CA VAL A 235 -23.98 7.72 -12.87
C VAL A 235 -22.90 8.80 -12.81
N ILE A 236 -23.00 9.74 -11.87
CA ILE A 236 -21.97 10.77 -11.65
C ILE A 236 -20.65 10.11 -11.23
N GLY A 237 -20.69 9.11 -10.35
CA GLY A 237 -19.51 8.35 -9.92
C GLY A 237 -18.81 7.62 -11.06
N SER A 238 -19.57 7.10 -12.02
CA SER A 238 -19.03 6.52 -13.27
C SER A 238 -18.31 7.58 -14.11
N ALA A 239 -18.93 8.75 -14.30
CA ALA A 239 -18.32 9.87 -15.02
C ALA A 239 -17.03 10.36 -14.33
N ILE A 240 -17.04 10.49 -13.00
CA ILE A 240 -15.85 10.86 -12.21
C ILE A 240 -14.75 9.79 -12.34
N GLY A 241 -15.08 8.50 -12.29
CA GLY A 241 -14.11 7.42 -12.49
C GLY A 241 -13.43 7.48 -13.86
N MET A 242 -14.19 7.74 -14.93
CA MET A 242 -13.62 7.94 -16.27
C MET A 242 -12.78 9.21 -16.36
N ALA A 243 -13.26 10.33 -15.81
CA ALA A 243 -12.50 11.58 -15.80
C ALA A 243 -11.18 11.43 -15.03
N LEU A 244 -11.16 10.71 -13.91
CA LEU A 244 -9.95 10.41 -13.14
C LEU A 244 -8.98 9.54 -13.94
N THR A 245 -9.50 8.53 -14.63
CA THR A 245 -8.70 7.67 -15.51
C THR A 245 -8.09 8.47 -16.66
N ALA A 246 -8.87 9.34 -17.31
CA ALA A 246 -8.41 10.17 -18.43
C ALA A 246 -7.35 11.19 -17.97
N ALA A 247 -7.59 11.89 -16.86
CA ALA A 247 -6.66 12.86 -16.32
C ALA A 247 -5.31 12.22 -15.93
N ASN A 248 -5.33 11.06 -15.27
CA ASN A 248 -4.11 10.36 -14.87
C ASN A 248 -3.44 9.63 -16.04
N GLY A 249 -4.21 9.15 -17.03
CA GLY A 249 -3.64 8.64 -18.28
C GLY A 249 -2.87 9.71 -19.05
N PHE A 250 -3.39 10.94 -19.05
CA PHE A 250 -2.67 12.09 -19.58
C PHE A 250 -1.43 12.46 -18.72
N GLY A 251 -1.56 12.44 -17.39
CA GLY A 251 -0.42 12.63 -16.47
C GLY A 251 0.71 11.62 -16.69
N PHE A 252 0.35 10.36 -16.92
CA PHE A 252 1.30 9.31 -17.31
C PHE A 252 2.03 9.61 -18.61
N PHE A 253 1.28 10.03 -19.64
CA PHE A 253 1.87 10.44 -20.90
C PHE A 253 2.87 11.58 -20.70
N CYS A 254 2.52 12.59 -19.89
CA CYS A 254 3.41 13.70 -19.59
C CYS A 254 4.68 13.26 -18.86
N TRP A 255 4.55 12.43 -17.82
CA TRP A 255 5.67 11.86 -17.10
C TRP A 255 6.60 11.04 -18.01
N PHE A 256 6.05 10.20 -18.89
CA PHE A 256 6.85 9.43 -19.84
C PHE A 256 7.57 10.33 -20.87
N SER A 257 6.89 11.39 -21.34
CA SER A 257 7.45 12.36 -22.28
C SER A 257 8.51 13.28 -21.66
N SER A 258 8.55 13.41 -20.33
CA SER A 258 9.67 14.09 -19.65
C SER A 258 10.93 13.24 -19.62
N ILE A 259 10.79 11.90 -19.70
CA ILE A 259 11.93 10.96 -19.69
C ILE A 259 12.49 10.76 -21.10
N LYS A 260 11.60 10.62 -22.11
CA LYS A 260 12.01 10.50 -23.52
C LYS A 260 11.93 11.87 -24.19
N SER A 261 13.06 12.41 -24.62
CA SER A 261 13.20 13.75 -25.24
C SER A 261 12.56 13.85 -26.64
N ASP A 262 11.44 13.20 -26.88
CA ASP A 262 10.72 13.25 -28.15
C ASP A 262 9.78 14.47 -28.18
N GLN A 263 9.72 15.15 -29.33
CA GLN A 263 8.83 16.30 -29.53
C GLN A 263 7.49 15.82 -30.06
N PHE A 264 6.46 15.85 -29.20
CA PHE A 264 5.06 15.59 -29.57
C PHE A 264 4.25 16.88 -29.46
N ALA A 265 3.27 17.08 -30.36
CA ALA A 265 2.40 18.26 -30.35
C ALA A 265 1.65 18.45 -29.00
N PHE A 266 1.34 17.36 -28.31
CA PHE A 266 0.68 17.38 -27.00
C PHE A 266 1.59 17.78 -25.82
N LYS A 267 2.91 17.87 -26.01
CA LYS A 267 3.87 18.23 -24.96
C LYS A 267 3.60 19.60 -24.33
N ARG A 268 3.02 20.53 -25.10
CA ARG A 268 2.60 21.86 -24.61
C ARG A 268 1.62 21.78 -23.45
N HIS A 269 0.79 20.74 -23.40
CA HIS A 269 -0.20 20.56 -22.32
C HIS A 269 0.45 20.01 -21.03
N CYS A 270 1.59 19.34 -21.13
CA CYS A 270 2.36 18.89 -19.97
C CYS A 270 3.05 20.05 -19.24
N GLN A 271 3.31 21.15 -19.96
CA GLN A 271 3.90 22.40 -19.46
C GLN A 271 2.85 23.50 -19.27
N TRP A 272 1.58 23.14 -19.18
CA TRP A 272 0.52 24.13 -19.00
C TRP A 272 0.67 24.77 -17.62
N ARG A 273 1.04 26.06 -17.57
CA ARG A 273 1.28 26.85 -16.35
C ARG A 273 2.63 26.53 -15.68
N ASP A 274 3.70 26.59 -16.46
CA ASP A 274 5.08 26.32 -16.03
C ASP A 274 5.49 27.01 -14.72
N ASP A 275 5.10 28.26 -14.49
CA ASP A 275 5.46 28.98 -13.26
C ASP A 275 4.89 28.32 -12.00
N THR A 276 3.69 27.75 -12.10
CA THR A 276 3.03 27.04 -10.99
C THR A 276 3.70 25.70 -10.69
N TYR A 277 4.20 25.00 -11.71
CA TYR A 277 5.00 23.79 -11.49
C TYR A 277 6.37 24.13 -10.93
N ARG A 278 7.08 25.12 -11.49
CA ARG A 278 8.38 25.55 -10.98
C ARG A 278 8.31 25.99 -9.53
N TYR A 279 7.26 26.74 -9.16
CA TYR A 279 7.03 27.13 -7.76
C TYR A 279 6.84 25.90 -6.87
N CYS A 280 6.02 24.92 -7.29
CA CYS A 280 5.78 23.70 -6.52
C CYS A 280 7.05 22.86 -6.33
N TYR A 281 7.77 22.59 -7.42
CA TYR A 281 9.05 21.86 -7.37
C TYR A 281 10.07 22.56 -6.50
N ARG A 282 10.17 23.90 -6.59
CA ARG A 282 11.05 24.70 -5.72
C ARG A 282 10.63 24.58 -4.26
N SER A 283 9.34 24.71 -3.96
CA SER A 283 8.83 24.54 -2.60
C SER A 283 9.10 23.14 -2.05
N LEU A 284 9.03 22.11 -2.90
CA LEU A 284 9.33 20.73 -2.53
C LEU A 284 10.83 20.54 -2.28
N GLU A 285 11.70 21.07 -3.15
CA GLU A 285 13.16 21.03 -3.00
C GLU A 285 13.63 21.70 -1.70
N PHE A 286 12.98 22.79 -1.28
CA PHE A 286 13.28 23.49 -0.02
C PHE A 286 12.54 22.93 1.21
N SER A 287 11.78 21.85 1.06
CA SER A 287 11.12 21.19 2.20
C SER A 287 11.99 20.10 2.81
N TYR A 288 11.84 19.82 4.11
CA TYR A 288 12.50 18.69 4.73
C TYR A 288 11.79 17.38 4.31
N PRO A 289 12.52 16.31 3.92
CA PRO A 289 13.97 16.12 4.04
C PRO A 289 14.80 16.58 2.81
N TYR A 290 14.17 17.08 1.76
CA TYR A 290 14.80 17.35 0.46
C TYR A 290 15.86 18.43 0.46
N ILE A 291 15.78 19.39 1.38
CA ILE A 291 16.79 20.44 1.52
C ILE A 291 18.21 19.89 1.76
N ASP A 292 18.31 18.72 2.40
CA ASP A 292 19.57 18.07 2.75
C ASP A 292 20.03 17.03 1.71
N TRP A 293 19.24 16.83 0.65
CA TRP A 293 19.47 15.74 -0.31
C TRP A 293 20.22 16.21 -1.55
N PRO A 294 21.12 15.37 -2.11
CA PRO A 294 21.66 15.64 -3.43
C PRO A 294 20.55 15.57 -4.49
N LYS A 295 20.55 16.54 -5.40
CA LYS A 295 19.54 16.70 -6.46
C LYS A 295 19.19 15.41 -7.24
N PRO A 296 20.13 14.54 -7.64
CA PRO A 296 19.80 13.31 -8.36
C PRO A 296 18.88 12.34 -7.58
N TYR A 297 19.03 12.26 -6.25
CA TYR A 297 18.18 11.41 -5.41
C TYR A 297 16.78 12.01 -5.25
N PHE A 298 16.71 13.33 -5.10
CA PHE A 298 15.44 14.07 -5.10
C PHE A 298 14.66 13.84 -6.40
N ASP A 299 15.28 14.08 -7.56
CA ASP A 299 14.62 13.94 -8.86
C ASP A 299 14.10 12.50 -9.08
N THR A 300 14.87 11.50 -8.65
CA THR A 300 14.50 10.08 -8.74
C THR A 300 13.34 9.72 -7.81
N GLU A 301 13.36 10.14 -6.55
CA GLU A 301 12.26 9.84 -5.61
C GLU A 301 10.96 10.53 -6.06
N VAL A 302 11.03 11.82 -6.41
CA VAL A 302 9.85 12.56 -6.88
C VAL A 302 9.27 11.91 -8.12
N SER A 303 10.09 11.54 -9.10
CA SER A 303 9.65 10.84 -10.32
C SER A 303 8.94 9.52 -9.99
N ASN A 304 9.47 8.72 -9.07
CA ASN A 304 8.86 7.45 -8.64
C ASN A 304 7.53 7.64 -7.91
N LEU A 305 7.43 8.65 -7.04
CA LEU A 305 6.20 8.96 -6.30
C LEU A 305 5.12 9.50 -7.22
N GLN A 306 5.48 10.31 -8.21
CA GLN A 306 4.58 10.75 -9.27
C GLN A 306 4.05 9.55 -10.07
N PHE A 307 4.95 8.66 -10.53
CA PHE A 307 4.56 7.43 -11.22
C PHE A 307 3.57 6.60 -10.40
N ALA A 308 3.87 6.37 -9.13
CA ALA A 308 3.01 5.61 -8.23
C ALA A 308 1.64 6.29 -8.05
N ALA A 309 1.60 7.62 -7.90
CA ALA A 309 0.35 8.37 -7.78
C ALA A 309 -0.51 8.25 -9.04
N TYR A 310 0.07 8.43 -10.23
CA TYR A 310 -0.65 8.26 -11.49
C TYR A 310 -1.16 6.82 -11.65
N ALA A 311 -0.33 5.81 -11.36
CA ALA A 311 -0.68 4.39 -11.46
C ALA A 311 -1.91 4.08 -10.60
N SER A 312 -1.83 4.45 -9.32
CA SER A 312 -2.86 4.18 -8.33
C SER A 312 -4.16 4.91 -8.63
N LEU A 313 -4.10 6.19 -9.02
CA LEU A 313 -5.30 6.96 -9.36
C LEU A 313 -5.94 6.49 -10.68
N LEU A 314 -5.15 6.05 -11.66
CA LEU A 314 -5.65 5.45 -12.90
C LEU A 314 -6.37 4.13 -12.62
N ILE A 315 -5.74 3.21 -11.90
CA ILE A 315 -6.35 1.94 -11.49
C ILE A 315 -7.58 2.20 -10.63
N GLY A 316 -7.50 3.13 -9.68
CA GLY A 316 -8.61 3.52 -8.82
C GLY A 316 -9.79 4.09 -9.60
N GLY A 317 -9.53 4.91 -10.62
CA GLY A 317 -10.54 5.44 -11.54
C GLY A 317 -11.26 4.34 -12.33
N LEU A 318 -10.51 3.36 -12.86
CA LEU A 318 -11.07 2.21 -13.58
C LEU A 318 -11.94 1.33 -12.68
N VAL A 319 -11.46 1.03 -11.46
CA VAL A 319 -12.22 0.25 -10.47
C VAL A 319 -13.49 1.00 -10.07
N GLN A 320 -13.40 2.32 -9.82
CA GLN A 320 -14.55 3.13 -9.46
C GLN A 320 -15.59 3.20 -10.58
N PHE A 321 -15.14 3.33 -11.83
CA PHE A 321 -16.00 3.27 -13.01
C PHE A 321 -16.77 1.93 -13.04
N ALA A 322 -16.06 0.81 -12.94
CA ALA A 322 -16.66 -0.53 -12.97
C ALA A 322 -17.66 -0.75 -11.81
N LEU A 323 -17.30 -0.36 -10.59
CA LEU A 323 -18.17 -0.49 -9.41
C LEU A 323 -19.42 0.39 -9.53
N SER A 324 -19.27 1.63 -9.98
CA SER A 324 -20.40 2.56 -10.16
C SER A 324 -21.34 2.10 -11.27
N LEU A 325 -20.80 1.66 -12.40
CA LEU A 325 -21.59 1.13 -13.51
C LEU A 325 -22.39 -0.10 -13.07
N ARG A 326 -21.75 -1.01 -12.32
CA ARG A 326 -22.41 -2.19 -11.74
C ARG A 326 -23.54 -1.79 -10.78
N SER A 327 -23.36 -0.75 -9.97
CA SER A 327 -24.39 -0.25 -9.06
C SER A 327 -25.57 0.41 -9.80
N THR A 328 -25.31 1.13 -10.89
CA THR A 328 -26.35 1.83 -11.68
C THR A 328 -27.33 0.84 -12.33
N PHE A 329 -26.83 -0.25 -12.90
CA PHE A 329 -27.65 -1.19 -13.68
C PHE A 329 -28.14 -2.40 -12.89
N ARG A 330 -27.82 -2.50 -11.60
CA ARG A 330 -28.33 -3.58 -10.75
C ARG A 330 -29.81 -3.31 -10.45
N ARG A 331 -30.68 -4.21 -10.90
CA ARG A 331 -32.12 -4.20 -10.61
C ARG A 331 -32.40 -4.62 -9.18
#